data_AF-A9B1X0-F1
#
_entry.id   AF-A9B1X0-F1
#
_cell.length_a   1.000
_cell.length_b   1.000
_cell.length_c   1.000
_cell.angle_alpha   90.00
_cell.angle_beta   90.00
_cell.angle_gamma   90.00
#
_symmetry.space_group_name_H-M   'P 1'
#
loop_
_entity.id
_entity.type
_entity.pdbx_description
1 polymer ?
#
loop_
_entity_poly.entity_id
_entity_poly.type
_entity_poly.pdbx_seq_one_letter_code
_entity_poly.pdbx_strand_id
1 'polypeptide(L)'
;MARHSLSPNRSLQRAWRFDRGLPKPLLLLLLLDLCLLLPVPWLLPSVFDPQPHSQPSTNLAIEVPSATAIPQGAGIGSAAEQRQLPLLIDPVRLQDARYGDAQTIARLLAKYWPSLAKQTFDVGNGIQQDAANIITGQALRWNINPLILVSLLAINYDVANSPRFEQAFGGPEMGFPQQVLWATIELREGLDQPITNTFQLQHGGWWSTEQPLDRANASLLRVLAQTRNQTELEQLLGAGNQSWVAQVTPIMGDPRQPIYNPVIDQPFMVTPFNAANHPIAQFDHQYPLINADGTMLGNGLSFELGYDGHNGWDYALPADSPILAVAAGTVLFAGWVDSGCATPAGVVVVQHLNGYRSAYWHLGRVDVQAGQQVAQSELLGLIGQTGCSVNDHLHLSIQRLGRDVNPAGWCSTLPDPWAAHPAGASSRWLWLDQVDSCNQPAMSSLADDSDPATTTRYGSGWQIDSAGNFNGSHWTSTGGQTLWRPWIAQAGRYRVMVFIPNVATKAGTAHYRIAHSDGMSEIVIEQAKHAGSWLSLGDFWFDPGQIGRIGLSAIPGTLTWADAIAVQSLN
;
A
#
# COMPACT_ATOMS: atom_id res chain seq x y z
N MET A 1 19.05 24.54 -61.20
CA MET A 1 20.52 24.37 -61.04
C MET A 1 20.85 24.52 -59.57
N ALA A 2 21.82 23.77 -59.05
CA ALA A 2 22.14 23.66 -57.63
C ALA A 2 23.60 24.12 -57.32
N ARG A 3 24.02 23.94 -56.06
CA ARG A 3 25.35 24.15 -55.39
C ARG A 3 25.33 25.34 -54.40
N HIS A 4 25.92 25.28 -53.19
CA HIS A 4 26.44 24.17 -52.36
C HIS A 4 26.81 24.67 -50.93
N SER A 5 27.05 23.73 -49.99
CA SER A 5 27.90 23.86 -48.77
C SER A 5 27.33 24.64 -47.56
N LEU A 6 27.50 24.25 -46.28
CA LEU A 6 28.09 23.06 -45.61
C LEU A 6 27.54 22.92 -44.14
N SER A 7 27.77 21.79 -43.46
CA SER A 7 27.19 21.37 -42.13
C SER A 7 28.01 21.79 -40.88
N PRO A 8 27.75 21.44 -39.58
CA PRO A 8 27.08 20.26 -38.94
C PRO A 8 25.85 20.60 -38.04
N ASN A 9 25.05 19.73 -37.38
CA ASN A 9 24.92 18.25 -37.20
C ASN A 9 25.27 17.64 -35.79
N ARG A 10 24.41 16.71 -35.28
CA ARG A 10 24.40 15.85 -34.05
C ARG A 10 23.51 16.28 -32.87
N SER A 11 22.84 15.40 -32.10
CA SER A 11 22.32 13.99 -32.25
C SER A 11 21.55 13.65 -30.94
N LEU A 12 20.48 12.85 -30.89
CA LEU A 12 20.49 11.37 -30.99
C LEU A 12 19.07 10.79 -31.18
N GLN A 13 18.89 9.92 -32.17
CA GLN A 13 17.81 8.92 -32.25
C GLN A 13 18.35 7.67 -32.96
N ARG A 14 18.08 6.48 -32.41
CA ARG A 14 18.03 5.12 -33.00
C ARG A 14 17.75 4.14 -31.84
N ALA A 15 16.70 3.31 -31.79
CA ALA A 15 16.06 2.41 -32.77
C ALA A 15 16.80 1.08 -32.97
N TRP A 16 16.10 -0.04 -32.69
CA TRP A 16 16.37 -1.37 -33.24
C TRP A 16 15.06 -2.13 -33.53
N ARG A 17 15.00 -2.74 -34.71
CA ARG A 17 14.09 -3.83 -35.11
C ARG A 17 14.97 -5.01 -35.49
N PHE A 18 14.44 -6.25 -35.42
CA PHE A 18 15.03 -7.38 -36.15
C PHE A 18 13.97 -8.23 -36.85
N ASP A 19 14.45 -8.98 -37.84
CA ASP A 19 13.67 -9.59 -38.93
C ASP A 19 13.69 -11.13 -38.87
N ARG A 20 12.90 -11.80 -39.71
CA ARG A 20 12.69 -13.27 -39.68
C ARG A 20 13.77 -14.07 -40.43
N GLY A 21 14.16 -15.25 -39.92
CA GLY A 21 14.93 -16.25 -40.68
C GLY A 21 15.34 -17.53 -39.91
N LEU A 22 14.91 -18.70 -40.40
CA LEU A 22 15.22 -20.08 -39.91
C LEU A 22 16.59 -20.61 -40.48
N PRO A 23 17.15 -21.80 -40.11
CA PRO A 23 16.54 -23.02 -39.52
C PRO A 23 17.33 -23.81 -38.44
N LYS A 24 16.76 -24.94 -37.98
CA LYS A 24 17.35 -25.99 -37.09
C LYS A 24 18.41 -26.87 -37.82
N PRO A 25 19.27 -27.63 -37.08
CA PRO A 25 19.01 -29.08 -36.98
C PRO A 25 19.38 -29.80 -35.65
N LEU A 26 19.05 -31.10 -35.67
CA LEU A 26 19.12 -32.24 -34.73
C LEU A 26 20.25 -32.45 -33.68
N LEU A 27 19.81 -32.93 -32.49
CA LEU A 27 20.11 -34.25 -31.85
C LEU A 27 21.54 -34.63 -31.38
N LEU A 28 21.70 -34.90 -30.07
CA LEU A 28 22.40 -36.10 -29.56
C LEU A 28 21.93 -36.49 -28.13
N LEU A 29 22.18 -37.74 -27.72
CA LEU A 29 21.72 -38.43 -26.50
C LEU A 29 22.89 -39.21 -25.86
N LEU A 30 22.71 -39.71 -24.62
CA LEU A 30 23.61 -40.52 -23.73
C LEU A 30 24.37 -39.70 -22.66
N LEU A 31 24.71 -40.18 -21.45
CA LEU A 31 24.18 -41.12 -20.43
C LEU A 31 25.36 -41.44 -19.48
N LEU A 32 25.10 -41.51 -18.14
CA LEU A 32 25.98 -42.09 -17.09
C LEU A 32 27.33 -41.35 -16.82
N ASP A 33 28.00 -41.45 -15.67
CA ASP A 33 27.89 -42.43 -14.56
C ASP A 33 28.27 -41.86 -13.16
N LEU A 34 28.23 -42.72 -12.13
CA LEU A 34 28.31 -42.46 -10.67
C LEU A 34 29.75 -42.35 -10.06
N CYS A 35 29.79 -42.12 -8.72
CA CYS A 35 30.90 -42.34 -7.75
C CYS A 35 31.93 -41.20 -7.50
N LEU A 36 32.53 -40.98 -6.30
CA LEU A 36 32.35 -41.45 -4.90
C LEU A 36 33.33 -40.66 -3.95
N LEU A 37 33.07 -40.63 -2.62
CA LEU A 37 34.07 -40.53 -1.49
C LEU A 37 34.87 -39.20 -1.29
N LEU A 38 35.23 -38.67 -0.11
CA LEU A 38 35.24 -39.05 1.34
C LEU A 38 35.16 -37.77 2.27
N PRO A 39 34.99 -37.89 3.61
CA PRO A 39 34.83 -36.77 4.56
C PRO A 39 36.08 -36.40 5.37
N VAL A 40 36.07 -35.23 6.06
CA VAL A 40 37.09 -34.76 7.03
C VAL A 40 36.39 -34.08 8.25
N PRO A 41 36.93 -34.16 9.50
CA PRO A 41 36.09 -34.08 10.72
C PRO A 41 36.25 -32.84 11.62
N TRP A 42 35.23 -32.64 12.47
CA TRP A 42 35.24 -32.19 13.89
C TRP A 42 36.30 -31.17 14.38
N LEU A 43 35.82 -30.01 14.86
CA LEU A 43 36.32 -29.34 16.07
C LEU A 43 35.16 -28.66 16.82
N LEU A 44 35.08 -28.88 18.14
CA LEU A 44 34.31 -28.08 19.11
C LEU A 44 35.29 -27.18 19.88
N PRO A 45 34.81 -26.11 20.56
CA PRO A 45 34.61 -26.29 22.01
C PRO A 45 33.35 -25.61 22.59
N SER A 46 32.60 -26.43 23.34
CA SER A 46 32.14 -26.21 24.72
C SER A 46 31.85 -24.81 25.30
N VAL A 47 30.59 -24.67 25.74
CA VAL A 47 30.14 -24.17 27.06
C VAL A 47 30.33 -22.68 27.40
N PHE A 48 29.20 -21.97 27.42
CA PHE A 48 28.94 -20.87 28.35
C PHE A 48 28.22 -21.40 29.60
N ASP A 49 28.57 -20.88 30.77
CA ASP A 49 27.82 -21.03 32.03
C ASP A 49 27.62 -19.61 32.63
N PRO A 50 26.41 -19.20 33.06
CA PRO A 50 26.15 -17.84 33.53
C PRO A 50 26.08 -17.76 35.07
N GLN A 51 26.54 -16.66 35.69
CA GLN A 51 25.93 -16.09 36.90
C GLN A 51 26.44 -14.65 37.17
N PRO A 52 25.74 -13.84 38.00
CA PRO A 52 25.77 -12.37 37.94
C PRO A 52 26.49 -11.69 39.11
N HIS A 53 26.90 -10.42 38.94
CA HIS A 53 27.21 -9.53 40.06
C HIS A 53 26.76 -8.06 39.82
N SER A 54 25.78 -7.67 40.64
CA SER A 54 25.58 -6.38 41.34
C SER A 54 26.23 -5.07 40.82
N GLN A 55 25.36 -4.09 40.60
CA GLN A 55 25.53 -2.61 40.66
C GLN A 55 26.51 -2.10 41.76
N PRO A 56 27.14 -0.93 41.57
CA PRO A 56 26.50 0.30 42.06
C PRO A 56 26.54 1.51 41.11
N SER A 57 25.59 2.41 41.31
CA SER A 57 25.39 3.68 40.59
C SER A 57 26.32 4.82 41.04
N THR A 58 26.80 5.64 40.11
CA THR A 58 27.26 7.01 40.39
C THR A 58 26.79 7.99 39.31
N ASN A 59 26.18 9.10 39.76
CA ASN A 59 25.82 10.23 38.90
C ASN A 59 27.07 11.06 38.57
N LEU A 60 27.20 11.51 37.32
CA LEU A 60 28.09 12.61 36.94
C LEU A 60 27.30 13.64 36.14
N ALA A 61 26.96 14.75 36.80
CA ALA A 61 26.52 15.96 36.11
C ALA A 61 27.74 16.65 35.50
N ILE A 62 27.59 17.19 34.28
CA ILE A 62 28.62 18.00 33.63
C ILE A 62 28.24 19.47 33.78
N GLU A 63 29.14 20.26 34.36
CA GLU A 63 28.96 21.68 34.63
C GLU A 63 29.07 22.53 33.35
N VAL A 64 28.32 23.64 33.31
CA VAL A 64 28.37 24.62 32.22
C VAL A 64 29.28 25.78 32.64
N PRO A 65 30.40 26.06 31.93
CA PRO A 65 31.21 27.23 32.20
C PRO A 65 30.52 28.53 31.75
N SER A 66 30.56 29.54 32.62
CA SER A 66 29.94 30.85 32.43
C SER A 66 30.71 31.76 31.46
N ALA A 67 29.99 32.71 30.86
CA ALA A 67 30.51 33.59 29.83
C ALA A 67 31.53 34.63 30.34
N THR A 68 32.61 34.83 29.58
CA THR A 68 33.50 36.00 29.66
C THR A 68 33.46 36.79 28.36
N ALA A 69 33.39 38.12 28.45
CA ALA A 69 33.18 39.00 27.29
C ALA A 69 34.26 40.10 27.20
N ILE A 70 34.99 40.16 26.07
CA ILE A 70 35.77 41.31 25.54
C ILE A 70 36.08 41.01 24.04
N PRO A 71 36.42 41.96 23.14
CA PRO A 71 36.01 43.37 22.96
C PRO A 71 35.20 43.60 21.65
N GLN A 72 34.60 44.79 21.51
CA GLN A 72 34.13 45.29 20.21
C GLN A 72 35.25 46.01 19.43
N GLY A 73 35.28 45.87 18.11
CA GLY A 73 35.81 46.91 17.20
C GLY A 73 36.74 46.46 16.06
N ALA A 74 36.18 46.27 14.86
CA ALA A 74 36.71 46.63 13.53
C ALA A 74 36.01 45.75 12.46
N GLY A 75 35.11 46.34 11.67
CA GLY A 75 34.29 45.56 10.73
C GLY A 75 34.91 45.39 9.34
N ILE A 76 34.74 44.20 8.75
CA ILE A 76 34.77 43.98 7.30
C ILE A 76 33.73 42.90 6.97
N GLY A 77 32.77 43.19 6.09
CA GLY A 77 31.87 42.20 5.48
C GLY A 77 30.83 41.55 6.41
N SER A 78 29.55 41.84 6.19
CA SER A 78 28.46 41.06 6.80
C SER A 78 28.58 39.60 6.38
N ALA A 79 28.67 38.69 7.35
CA ALA A 79 28.49 37.27 7.09
C ALA A 79 27.14 37.05 6.39
N ALA A 80 27.14 36.19 5.36
CA ALA A 80 25.89 35.72 4.77
C ALA A 80 25.15 34.89 5.82
N GLU A 81 24.20 35.51 6.50
CA GLU A 81 23.26 34.84 7.39
C GLU A 81 22.58 33.72 6.59
N GLN A 82 22.79 32.47 7.02
CA GLN A 82 22.20 31.30 6.35
C GLN A 82 20.69 31.39 6.52
N ARG A 83 20.01 32.02 5.55
CA ARG A 83 18.55 32.07 5.46
C ARG A 83 18.02 30.67 5.24
N GLN A 84 17.76 29.95 6.34
CA GLN A 84 17.02 28.70 6.31
C GLN A 84 15.72 28.90 5.54
N LEU A 85 15.52 28.12 4.47
CA LEU A 85 14.31 28.14 3.68
C LEU A 85 13.10 27.92 4.59
N PRO A 86 12.02 28.70 4.44
CA PRO A 86 10.83 28.51 5.25
C PRO A 86 10.21 27.15 4.93
N LEU A 87 9.67 26.49 5.96
CA LEU A 87 8.78 25.33 5.79
C LEU A 87 7.68 25.73 4.80
N LEU A 88 7.62 25.06 3.66
CA LEU A 88 6.58 25.28 2.65
C LEU A 88 5.37 24.44 3.02
N ILE A 89 5.57 23.15 3.29
CA ILE A 89 4.49 22.17 3.49
C ILE A 89 4.82 21.17 4.62
N ASP A 90 3.83 20.85 5.45
CA ASP A 90 3.94 19.75 6.41
C ASP A 90 4.01 18.39 5.69
N PRO A 91 4.88 17.44 6.10
CA PRO A 91 5.06 16.19 5.38
C PRO A 91 3.81 15.35 5.16
N VAL A 92 2.82 15.38 6.07
CA VAL A 92 1.57 14.64 5.90
C VAL A 92 0.67 15.32 4.86
N ARG A 93 0.66 16.66 4.80
CA ARG A 93 -0.13 17.43 3.83
C ARG A 93 0.20 17.12 2.37
N LEU A 94 1.42 16.68 2.08
CA LEU A 94 1.86 16.34 0.72
C LEU A 94 1.19 15.05 0.20
N GLN A 95 0.79 14.13 1.09
CA GLN A 95 0.27 12.80 0.73
C GLN A 95 -1.19 12.55 1.16
N ASP A 96 -1.66 13.21 2.24
CA ASP A 96 -3.02 13.05 2.77
C ASP A 96 -4.06 13.71 1.85
N ALA A 97 -4.83 12.88 1.14
CA ALA A 97 -5.80 13.29 0.12
C ALA A 97 -7.25 13.42 0.63
N ARG A 98 -7.48 13.45 1.96
CA ARG A 98 -8.83 13.46 2.57
C ARG A 98 -9.78 14.59 2.15
N TYR A 99 -9.29 15.61 1.44
CA TYR A 99 -10.07 16.72 0.87
C TYR A 99 -9.87 16.89 -0.64
N GLY A 100 -9.19 15.93 -1.30
CA GLY A 100 -8.77 16.00 -2.70
C GLY A 100 -9.57 15.10 -3.64
N ASP A 101 -10.83 14.77 -3.33
CA ASP A 101 -11.67 13.95 -4.21
C ASP A 101 -11.93 14.61 -5.57
N ALA A 102 -12.24 13.80 -6.59
CA ALA A 102 -12.39 14.29 -7.96
C ALA A 102 -13.49 15.36 -8.13
N GLN A 103 -14.56 15.35 -7.33
CA GLN A 103 -15.58 16.41 -7.37
C GLN A 103 -15.05 17.72 -6.77
N THR A 104 -14.25 17.65 -5.71
CA THR A 104 -13.60 18.81 -5.10
C THR A 104 -12.56 19.41 -6.04
N ILE A 105 -11.74 18.59 -6.70
CA ILE A 105 -10.83 19.04 -7.76
C ILE A 105 -11.60 19.67 -8.92
N ALA A 106 -12.69 19.04 -9.41
CA ALA A 106 -13.52 19.61 -10.48
C ALA A 106 -14.12 20.98 -10.09
N ARG A 107 -14.59 21.16 -8.85
CA ARG A 107 -15.08 22.46 -8.35
C ARG A 107 -13.98 23.52 -8.27
N LEU A 108 -12.77 23.16 -7.86
CA LEU A 108 -11.62 24.07 -7.85
C LEU A 108 -11.19 24.47 -9.26
N LEU A 109 -11.10 23.51 -10.19
CA LEU A 109 -10.83 23.79 -11.59
C LEU A 109 -11.92 24.67 -12.22
N ALA A 110 -13.21 24.39 -11.98
CA ALA A 110 -14.29 25.22 -12.52
C ALA A 110 -14.27 26.66 -11.98
N LYS A 111 -13.80 26.86 -10.74
CA LYS A 111 -13.68 28.18 -10.09
C LYS A 111 -12.49 29.00 -10.62
N TYR A 112 -11.33 28.38 -10.78
CA TYR A 112 -10.07 29.08 -11.06
C TYR A 112 -9.56 28.89 -12.50
N TRP A 113 -9.92 27.79 -13.17
CA TRP A 113 -9.51 27.44 -14.54
C TRP A 113 -10.69 26.95 -15.39
N PRO A 114 -11.71 27.79 -15.64
CA PRO A 114 -12.94 27.38 -16.34
C PRO A 114 -12.72 26.94 -17.80
N SER A 115 -11.56 27.26 -18.39
CA SER A 115 -11.12 26.72 -19.69
C SER A 115 -10.69 25.26 -19.56
N LEU A 116 -9.76 24.96 -18.65
CA LEU A 116 -9.25 23.61 -18.38
C LEU A 116 -10.35 22.66 -17.90
N ALA A 117 -11.22 23.14 -17.01
CA ALA A 117 -12.32 22.38 -16.43
C ALA A 117 -13.36 21.87 -17.45
N LYS A 118 -13.34 22.38 -18.68
CA LYS A 118 -14.25 21.97 -19.78
C LYS A 118 -13.57 21.09 -20.83
N GLN A 119 -12.26 20.85 -20.70
CA GLN A 119 -11.53 20.03 -21.66
C GLN A 119 -11.57 18.55 -21.27
N THR A 120 -11.59 17.70 -22.29
CA THR A 120 -11.37 16.26 -22.17
C THR A 120 -10.09 15.88 -22.92
N PHE A 121 -9.38 14.89 -22.40
CA PHE A 121 -8.13 14.40 -22.95
C PHE A 121 -8.24 12.88 -23.13
N ASP A 122 -7.62 12.35 -24.19
CA ASP A 122 -7.46 10.92 -24.38
C ASP A 122 -6.41 10.40 -23.39
N VAL A 123 -6.80 9.43 -22.55
CA VAL A 123 -5.91 8.75 -21.60
C VAL A 123 -5.50 7.35 -22.06
N GLY A 124 -5.86 6.97 -23.29
CA GLY A 124 -5.56 5.68 -23.90
C GLY A 124 -6.81 4.94 -24.36
N ASN A 125 -6.70 4.22 -25.48
CA ASN A 125 -7.77 3.40 -26.08
C ASN A 125 -9.09 4.16 -26.33
N GLY A 126 -9.03 5.47 -26.56
CA GLY A 126 -10.19 6.32 -26.82
C GLY A 126 -10.98 6.71 -25.57
N ILE A 127 -10.49 6.36 -24.37
CA ILE A 127 -11.10 6.79 -23.10
C ILE A 127 -10.80 8.29 -22.92
N GLN A 128 -11.87 9.08 -22.88
CA GLN A 128 -11.80 10.52 -22.64
C GLN A 128 -12.01 10.84 -21.16
N GLN A 129 -11.17 11.71 -20.60
CA GLN A 129 -11.31 12.18 -19.22
C GLN A 129 -11.15 13.68 -19.10
N ASP A 130 -11.87 14.28 -18.15
CA ASP A 130 -11.67 15.66 -17.75
C ASP A 130 -10.37 15.85 -16.94
N ALA A 131 -9.94 17.11 -16.84
CA ALA A 131 -8.74 17.47 -16.09
C ALA A 131 -8.79 17.09 -14.59
N ALA A 132 -9.99 17.01 -13.99
CA ALA A 132 -10.13 16.70 -12.57
C ALA A 132 -9.84 15.22 -12.27
N ASN A 133 -10.35 14.33 -13.11
CA ASN A 133 -10.09 12.90 -13.03
C ASN A 133 -8.62 12.58 -13.32
N ILE A 134 -8.00 13.26 -14.29
CA ILE A 134 -6.58 13.10 -14.61
C ILE A 134 -5.69 13.53 -13.43
N ILE A 135 -5.93 14.71 -12.84
CA ILE A 135 -5.23 15.18 -11.64
C ILE A 135 -5.41 14.18 -10.48
N THR A 136 -6.66 13.79 -10.20
CA THR A 136 -6.98 12.98 -9.01
C THR A 136 -6.43 11.56 -9.16
N GLY A 137 -6.65 10.92 -10.31
CA GLY A 137 -6.21 9.56 -10.59
C GLY A 137 -4.69 9.42 -10.58
N GLN A 138 -3.95 10.33 -11.22
CA GLN A 138 -2.49 10.30 -11.18
C GLN A 138 -1.94 10.63 -9.79
N ALA A 139 -2.47 11.64 -9.08
CA ALA A 139 -1.95 11.94 -7.75
C ALA A 139 -2.17 10.79 -6.77
N LEU A 140 -3.37 10.16 -6.77
CA LEU A 140 -3.66 9.01 -5.91
C LEU A 140 -2.86 7.77 -6.29
N ARG A 141 -2.57 7.53 -7.58
CA ARG A 141 -1.66 6.47 -8.04
C ARG A 141 -0.30 6.53 -7.35
N TRP A 142 0.24 7.74 -7.25
CA TRP A 142 1.61 8.00 -6.77
C TRP A 142 1.63 8.53 -5.33
N ASN A 143 0.53 8.37 -4.58
CA ASN A 143 0.45 8.76 -3.18
C ASN A 143 0.68 10.26 -2.87
N ILE A 144 0.34 11.11 -3.83
CA ILE A 144 0.33 12.57 -3.71
C ILE A 144 -1.09 13.06 -3.42
N ASN A 145 -1.23 14.08 -2.58
CA ASN A 145 -2.48 14.78 -2.36
C ASN A 145 -2.86 15.57 -3.64
N PRO A 146 -4.01 15.30 -4.28
CA PRO A 146 -4.43 15.98 -5.52
C PRO A 146 -4.50 17.51 -5.42
N LEU A 147 -4.74 18.05 -4.22
CA LEU A 147 -4.72 19.50 -3.98
C LEU A 147 -3.34 20.13 -4.23
N ILE A 148 -2.25 19.37 -4.12
CA ILE A 148 -0.88 19.85 -4.39
C ILE A 148 -0.70 20.14 -5.87
N LEU A 149 -1.24 19.31 -6.75
CA LEU A 149 -1.22 19.57 -8.19
C LEU A 149 -2.06 20.80 -8.54
N VAL A 150 -3.25 20.94 -7.95
CA VAL A 150 -4.07 22.18 -8.07
C VAL A 150 -3.33 23.41 -7.51
N SER A 151 -2.52 23.22 -6.46
CA SER A 151 -1.66 24.25 -5.88
C SER A 151 -0.54 24.70 -6.84
N LEU A 152 0.01 23.76 -7.62
CA LEU A 152 1.05 24.04 -8.62
C LEU A 152 0.46 24.72 -9.87
N LEU A 153 -0.79 24.42 -10.23
CA LEU A 153 -1.52 25.16 -11.27
C LEU A 153 -1.74 26.64 -10.88
N ALA A 154 -1.93 26.96 -9.59
CA ALA A 154 -2.06 28.34 -9.08
C ALA A 154 -0.89 29.24 -9.49
N ILE A 155 0.31 28.65 -9.52
CA ILE A 155 1.56 29.31 -9.87
C ILE A 155 1.54 29.72 -11.34
N ASN A 156 1.22 28.77 -12.24
CA ASN A 156 1.21 29.01 -13.69
C ASN A 156 -0.18 29.42 -14.19
N TYR A 157 -0.91 30.22 -13.41
CA TYR A 157 -2.34 30.52 -13.62
C TYR A 157 -2.70 30.92 -15.06
N ASP A 158 -1.88 31.76 -15.71
CA ASP A 158 -2.11 32.23 -17.08
C ASP A 158 -1.89 31.12 -18.12
N VAL A 159 -0.85 30.29 -17.94
CA VAL A 159 -0.57 29.13 -18.80
C VAL A 159 -1.66 28.06 -18.62
N ALA A 160 -2.11 27.86 -17.38
CA ALA A 160 -3.22 26.96 -17.03
C ALA A 160 -4.61 27.49 -17.44
N ASN A 161 -4.72 28.73 -17.94
CA ASN A 161 -5.92 29.26 -18.60
C ASN A 161 -5.77 29.38 -20.13
N SER A 162 -4.56 29.19 -20.67
CA SER A 162 -4.27 29.21 -22.10
C SER A 162 -4.78 27.94 -22.80
N PRO A 163 -5.37 28.01 -24.01
CA PRO A 163 -5.90 26.84 -24.72
C PRO A 163 -4.90 25.71 -25.03
N ARG A 164 -3.59 25.92 -24.83
CA ARG A 164 -2.55 24.93 -25.09
C ARG A 164 -2.18 24.08 -23.86
N PHE A 165 -2.19 24.69 -22.67
CA PHE A 165 -1.79 24.05 -21.39
C PHE A 165 -0.40 23.39 -21.35
N GLU A 166 0.41 23.44 -22.42
CA GLU A 166 1.65 22.65 -22.64
C GLU A 166 2.75 22.81 -21.58
N GLN A 167 2.64 23.80 -20.69
CA GLN A 167 3.54 24.03 -19.55
C GLN A 167 2.77 24.44 -18.27
N ALA A 168 1.53 23.96 -18.07
CA ALA A 168 0.72 24.22 -16.88
C ALA A 168 1.43 23.87 -15.55
N PHE A 169 2.36 22.90 -15.56
CA PHE A 169 3.23 22.59 -14.41
C PHE A 169 4.69 23.03 -14.61
N GLY A 170 5.00 23.84 -15.62
CA GLY A 170 6.33 24.40 -15.89
C GLY A 170 7.44 23.40 -16.23
N GLY A 171 7.10 22.11 -16.40
CA GLY A 171 7.99 21.09 -16.93
C GLY A 171 8.09 21.12 -18.46
N PRO A 172 8.56 20.01 -19.09
CA PRO A 172 8.69 19.92 -20.54
C PRO A 172 7.37 20.14 -21.30
N GLU A 173 7.46 20.71 -22.51
CA GLU A 173 6.32 20.93 -23.40
C GLU A 173 5.64 19.60 -23.79
N MET A 174 4.53 19.28 -23.12
CA MET A 174 3.83 18.01 -23.23
C MET A 174 2.32 18.21 -23.08
N GLY A 175 1.53 17.22 -23.49
CA GLY A 175 0.09 17.20 -23.23
C GLY A 175 -0.22 17.32 -21.73
N PHE A 176 -1.37 17.91 -21.39
CA PHE A 176 -1.79 18.09 -19.99
C PHE A 176 -1.73 16.78 -19.16
N PRO A 177 -2.18 15.60 -19.64
CA PRO A 177 -2.04 14.35 -18.89
C PRO A 177 -0.58 13.99 -18.57
N GLN A 178 0.33 14.18 -19.54
CA GLN A 178 1.75 13.85 -19.39
C GLN A 178 2.46 14.81 -18.42
N GLN A 179 2.06 16.09 -18.37
CA GLN A 179 2.57 17.02 -17.36
C GLN A 179 2.06 16.70 -15.96
N VAL A 180 0.79 16.31 -15.82
CA VAL A 180 0.24 15.84 -14.54
C VAL A 180 1.03 14.61 -14.06
N LEU A 181 1.26 13.63 -14.93
CA LEU A 181 2.07 12.46 -14.64
C LEU A 181 3.51 12.84 -14.24
N TRP A 182 4.18 13.68 -15.03
CA TRP A 182 5.54 14.16 -14.73
C TRP A 182 5.63 14.87 -13.38
N ALA A 183 4.75 15.85 -13.11
CA ALA A 183 4.76 16.59 -11.85
C ALA A 183 4.52 15.67 -10.65
N THR A 184 3.67 14.64 -10.82
CA THR A 184 3.41 13.67 -9.77
C THR A 184 4.61 12.74 -9.52
N ILE A 185 5.29 12.29 -10.58
CA ILE A 185 6.53 11.50 -10.47
C ILE A 185 7.62 12.32 -9.76
N GLU A 186 7.84 13.58 -10.12
CA GLU A 186 8.84 14.44 -9.46
C GLU A 186 8.57 14.65 -7.97
N LEU A 187 7.28 14.80 -7.58
CA LEU A 187 6.88 14.89 -6.18
C LEU A 187 7.09 13.57 -5.44
N ARG A 188 6.87 12.43 -6.10
CA ARG A 188 7.09 11.10 -5.49
C ARG A 188 8.58 10.77 -5.35
N GLU A 189 9.38 11.02 -6.38
CA GLU A 189 10.84 10.86 -6.34
C GLU A 189 11.45 11.68 -5.19
N GLY A 190 10.99 12.91 -4.95
CA GLY A 190 11.47 13.69 -3.82
C GLY A 190 11.15 13.10 -2.43
N LEU A 191 10.09 12.29 -2.32
CA LEU A 191 9.67 11.65 -1.08
C LEU A 191 10.48 10.37 -0.80
N ASP A 192 10.76 9.58 -1.83
CA ASP A 192 11.40 8.27 -1.68
C ASP A 192 12.92 8.37 -1.50
N GLN A 193 13.53 9.43 -2.03
CA GLN A 193 14.98 9.59 -1.99
C GLN A 193 15.52 9.82 -0.56
N PRO A 194 16.67 9.20 -0.20
CA PRO A 194 17.37 9.47 1.04
C PRO A 194 18.05 10.85 0.95
N ILE A 195 17.32 11.86 1.40
CA ILE A 195 17.83 13.23 1.52
C ILE A 195 19.04 13.24 2.46
N THR A 196 20.22 13.46 1.89
CA THR A 196 21.37 14.00 2.62
C THR A 196 20.94 15.31 3.27
N ASN A 197 21.39 15.60 4.48
CA ASN A 197 20.84 16.63 5.39
C ASN A 197 20.86 18.09 4.87
N THR A 198 21.18 18.32 3.60
CA THR A 198 21.33 19.59 2.90
C THR A 198 21.02 19.43 1.40
N PHE A 199 20.39 20.45 0.81
CA PHE A 199 20.07 20.57 -0.64
C PHE A 199 20.71 21.81 -1.26
N GLN A 200 21.03 21.74 -2.55
CA GLN A 200 21.24 22.91 -3.40
C GLN A 200 20.22 22.93 -4.54
N LEU A 201 19.63 24.09 -4.80
CA LEU A 201 18.81 24.34 -5.98
C LEU A 201 19.74 24.81 -7.10
N GLN A 202 19.75 24.09 -8.22
CA GLN A 202 20.40 24.55 -9.45
C GLN A 202 19.34 25.09 -10.41
N HIS A 203 19.54 26.30 -10.93
CA HIS A 203 18.75 26.83 -12.04
C HIS A 203 19.69 27.49 -13.06
N GLY A 204 19.89 26.82 -14.20
CA GLY A 204 20.91 27.20 -15.19
C GLY A 204 22.32 27.12 -14.61
N GLY A 205 23.06 28.23 -14.67
CA GLY A 205 24.42 28.34 -14.10
C GLY A 205 24.47 28.78 -12.63
N TRP A 206 23.32 29.03 -11.99
CA TRP A 206 23.23 29.43 -10.59
C TRP A 206 23.01 28.23 -9.66
N TRP A 207 23.58 28.32 -8.46
CA TRP A 207 23.46 27.35 -7.38
C TRP A 207 23.08 28.06 -6.09
N SER A 208 22.10 27.55 -5.35
CA SER A 208 21.85 28.00 -3.97
C SER A 208 22.96 27.51 -3.04
N THR A 209 23.08 28.15 -1.88
CA THR A 209 23.80 27.58 -0.74
C THR A 209 23.15 26.24 -0.34
N GLU A 210 23.94 25.31 0.20
CA GLU A 210 23.43 24.09 0.84
C GLU A 210 22.52 24.44 2.03
N GLN A 211 21.33 23.84 2.09
CA GLN A 211 20.38 24.07 3.19
C GLN A 211 19.62 22.82 3.63
N PRO A 212 19.40 22.62 4.95
CA PRO A 212 18.61 21.50 5.45
C PRO A 212 17.13 21.65 5.09
N LEU A 213 16.57 20.62 4.46
CA LEU A 213 15.17 20.52 4.09
C LEU A 213 14.62 19.13 4.44
N ASP A 214 13.36 19.07 4.84
CA ASP A 214 12.61 17.82 4.89
C ASP A 214 12.21 17.34 3.48
N ARG A 215 11.72 16.09 3.42
CA ARG A 215 11.28 15.42 2.18
C ARG A 215 10.18 16.14 1.45
N ALA A 216 9.23 16.76 2.15
CA ALA A 216 8.09 17.35 1.47
C ALA A 216 8.45 18.70 0.83
N ASN A 217 9.25 19.52 1.50
CA ASN A 217 9.80 20.74 0.91
C ASN A 217 10.72 20.44 -0.27
N ALA A 218 11.61 19.44 -0.14
CA ALA A 218 12.49 19.01 -1.23
C ALA A 218 11.71 18.52 -2.46
N SER A 219 10.69 17.67 -2.26
CA SER A 219 9.80 17.19 -3.30
C SER A 219 9.12 18.33 -4.05
N LEU A 220 8.49 19.25 -3.30
CA LEU A 220 7.82 20.40 -3.86
C LEU A 220 8.77 21.28 -4.68
N LEU A 221 10.00 21.49 -4.19
CA LEU A 221 11.03 22.27 -4.87
C LEU A 221 11.46 21.67 -6.23
N ARG A 222 11.45 20.34 -6.41
CA ARG A 222 11.76 19.70 -7.69
C ARG A 222 10.86 20.16 -8.82
N VAL A 223 9.58 20.44 -8.52
CA VAL A 223 8.62 20.98 -9.47
C VAL A 223 8.71 22.51 -9.52
N LEU A 224 8.69 23.19 -8.37
CA LEU A 224 8.71 24.66 -8.30
C LEU A 224 9.90 25.27 -9.06
N ALA A 225 11.09 24.73 -8.88
CA ALA A 225 12.32 25.24 -9.49
C ALA A 225 12.35 25.11 -11.02
N GLN A 226 11.62 24.15 -11.60
CA GLN A 226 11.52 24.02 -13.06
C GLN A 226 10.54 25.04 -13.65
N THR A 227 9.56 25.51 -12.86
CA THR A 227 8.52 26.43 -13.34
C THR A 227 8.96 27.89 -13.49
N ARG A 228 10.13 28.29 -12.97
CA ARG A 228 10.52 29.70 -12.75
C ARG A 228 12.00 29.99 -13.02
N ASN A 229 12.30 31.26 -13.28
CA ASN A 229 13.65 31.79 -13.13
C ASN A 229 14.01 32.09 -11.64
N GLN A 230 15.29 32.34 -11.36
CA GLN A 230 15.80 32.58 -10.01
C GLN A 230 15.02 33.66 -9.23
N THR A 231 14.75 34.82 -9.83
CA THR A 231 14.07 35.94 -9.15
C THR A 231 12.64 35.58 -8.78
N GLU A 232 11.92 34.89 -9.66
CA GLU A 232 10.56 34.41 -9.37
C GLU A 232 10.55 33.26 -8.36
N LEU A 233 11.55 32.38 -8.39
CA LEU A 233 11.71 31.32 -7.40
C LEU A 233 11.97 31.90 -6.00
N GLU A 234 12.84 32.90 -5.87
CA GLU A 234 13.07 33.63 -4.61
C GLU A 234 11.79 34.31 -4.09
N GLN A 235 10.89 34.77 -4.97
CA GLN A 235 9.58 35.31 -4.60
C GLN A 235 8.62 34.22 -4.13
N LEU A 236 8.55 33.07 -4.82
CA LEU A 236 7.72 31.93 -4.41
C LEU A 236 8.12 31.37 -3.04
N LEU A 237 9.42 31.38 -2.74
CA LEU A 237 9.99 30.92 -1.47
C LEU A 237 9.99 31.99 -0.36
N GLY A 238 9.55 33.21 -0.66
CA GLY A 238 9.43 34.30 0.31
C GLY A 238 8.20 34.18 1.21
N ALA A 239 7.95 35.23 2.01
CA ALA A 239 6.78 35.34 2.89
C ALA A 239 5.70 36.32 2.38
N GLY A 240 5.82 36.82 1.15
CA GLY A 240 4.90 37.80 0.55
C GLY A 240 3.64 37.16 -0.05
N ASN A 241 2.71 38.00 -0.51
CA ASN A 241 1.46 37.56 -1.16
C ASN A 241 1.66 36.74 -2.44
N GLN A 242 2.84 36.85 -3.07
CA GLN A 242 3.24 36.06 -4.24
C GLN A 242 3.91 34.73 -3.87
N SER A 243 4.17 34.46 -2.58
CA SER A 243 4.75 33.18 -2.13
C SER A 243 3.83 32.01 -2.46
N TRP A 244 4.41 30.82 -2.63
CA TRP A 244 3.66 29.58 -2.83
C TRP A 244 2.64 29.37 -1.70
N VAL A 245 3.08 29.51 -0.44
CA VAL A 245 2.23 29.37 0.75
C VAL A 245 1.02 30.32 0.70
N ALA A 246 1.23 31.58 0.31
CA ALA A 246 0.14 32.57 0.19
C ALA A 246 -0.84 32.25 -0.95
N GLN A 247 -0.34 31.79 -2.11
CA GLN A 247 -1.18 31.40 -3.25
C GLN A 247 -2.01 30.14 -2.99
N VAL A 248 -1.49 29.23 -2.15
CA VAL A 248 -2.06 27.90 -1.92
C VAL A 248 -2.99 27.85 -0.69
N THR A 249 -2.79 28.75 0.28
CA THR A 249 -3.65 28.86 1.47
C THR A 249 -5.17 28.98 1.14
N PRO A 250 -5.61 29.73 0.09
CA PRO A 250 -7.02 29.77 -0.34
C PRO A 250 -7.57 28.47 -0.97
N ILE A 251 -6.72 27.47 -1.24
CA ILE A 251 -7.09 26.20 -1.87
C ILE A 251 -7.20 25.08 -0.82
N MET A 252 -6.22 24.96 0.10
CA MET A 252 -6.13 23.85 1.06
C MET A 252 -5.96 24.27 2.54
N GLY A 253 -6.12 25.56 2.85
CA GLY A 253 -5.68 26.14 4.11
C GLY A 253 -4.15 26.24 4.17
N ASP A 254 -3.60 26.75 5.28
CA ASP A 254 -2.15 26.87 5.44
C ASP A 254 -1.49 25.47 5.33
N PRO A 255 -0.66 25.22 4.29
CA PRO A 255 -0.10 23.90 4.00
C PRO A 255 0.95 23.45 5.03
N ARG A 256 1.41 24.35 5.90
CA ARG A 256 2.39 24.08 6.95
C ARG A 256 1.75 23.61 8.26
N GLN A 257 0.42 23.69 8.37
CA GLN A 257 -0.30 23.30 9.58
C GLN A 257 -0.41 21.77 9.65
N PRO A 258 0.21 21.12 10.65
CA PRO A 258 0.26 19.67 10.74
C PRO A 258 -1.13 19.06 10.90
N ILE A 259 -1.34 17.91 10.28
CA ILE A 259 -2.60 17.17 10.40
C ILE A 259 -2.53 16.27 11.63
N TYR A 260 -3.19 16.68 12.72
CA TYR A 260 -3.44 15.77 13.83
C TYR A 260 -4.41 14.67 13.39
N ASN A 261 -3.99 13.42 13.53
CA ASN A 261 -4.84 12.27 13.27
C ASN A 261 -4.45 11.14 14.24
N PRO A 262 -5.27 10.87 15.28
CA PRO A 262 -4.95 9.86 16.28
C PRO A 262 -4.81 8.49 15.60
N VAL A 263 -3.93 7.65 16.16
CA VAL A 263 -3.90 6.24 15.77
C VAL A 263 -5.09 5.58 16.45
N ILE A 264 -5.94 4.92 15.66
CA ILE A 264 -6.91 3.96 16.17
C ILE A 264 -6.41 2.61 15.67
N ASP A 265 -5.75 1.86 16.57
CA ASP A 265 -5.05 0.60 16.28
C ASP A 265 -5.99 -0.63 16.25
N GLN A 266 -7.29 -0.43 15.98
CA GLN A 266 -8.26 -1.53 15.88
C GLN A 266 -8.46 -1.97 14.42
N PRO A 267 -8.47 -3.28 14.13
CA PRO A 267 -8.87 -3.81 12.84
C PRO A 267 -10.26 -3.31 12.44
N PHE A 268 -10.46 -3.06 11.15
CA PHE A 268 -11.73 -2.51 10.64
C PHE A 268 -12.08 -2.96 9.21
N MET A 269 -11.18 -3.68 8.53
CA MET A 269 -11.34 -4.15 7.15
C MET A 269 -11.94 -5.56 7.10
N VAL A 270 -12.69 -5.89 6.04
CA VAL A 270 -13.05 -7.26 5.67
C VAL A 270 -12.59 -7.56 4.25
N THR A 271 -12.50 -8.84 3.92
CA THR A 271 -12.09 -9.34 2.60
C THR A 271 -13.00 -8.76 1.48
N PRO A 272 -12.43 -8.20 0.39
CA PRO A 272 -13.19 -7.45 -0.62
C PRO A 272 -13.90 -8.31 -1.68
N PHE A 273 -14.14 -9.60 -1.41
CA PHE A 273 -14.72 -10.54 -2.37
C PHE A 273 -15.40 -11.73 -1.66
N ASN A 274 -16.34 -12.39 -2.36
CA ASN A 274 -17.21 -13.42 -1.77
C ASN A 274 -16.63 -14.85 -1.73
N ALA A 275 -15.47 -15.09 -2.36
CA ALA A 275 -14.82 -16.41 -2.41
C ALA A 275 -13.37 -16.26 -1.96
N ALA A 276 -12.91 -17.09 -1.02
CA ALA A 276 -11.53 -17.06 -0.56
C ALA A 276 -10.57 -17.29 -1.74
N ASN A 277 -9.68 -16.33 -1.90
CA ASN A 277 -8.55 -16.41 -2.78
C ASN A 277 -7.33 -16.03 -1.95
N HIS A 278 -6.28 -16.81 -2.07
CA HIS A 278 -5.01 -16.50 -1.44
C HIS A 278 -4.31 -15.41 -2.24
N PRO A 279 -3.54 -14.52 -1.59
CA PRO A 279 -2.71 -13.56 -2.32
C PRO A 279 -1.72 -14.32 -3.21
N ILE A 280 -1.75 -14.04 -4.51
CA ILE A 280 -0.77 -14.55 -5.47
C ILE A 280 0.53 -13.74 -5.46
N ALA A 281 0.44 -12.47 -5.05
CA ALA A 281 1.55 -11.66 -4.58
C ALA A 281 1.10 -10.91 -3.32
N GLN A 282 1.97 -10.84 -2.32
CA GLN A 282 1.72 -10.11 -1.07
C GLN A 282 2.45 -8.78 -1.10
N PHE A 283 2.11 -7.88 -0.17
CA PHE A 283 2.86 -6.65 0.03
C PHE A 283 4.32 -7.00 0.31
N ASP A 284 5.22 -6.68 -0.61
CA ASP A 284 6.64 -6.88 -0.36
C ASP A 284 7.19 -5.70 0.44
N HIS A 285 7.85 -6.02 1.55
CA HIS A 285 8.55 -5.03 2.38
C HIS A 285 9.92 -4.66 1.78
N GLN A 286 10.11 -4.81 0.47
CA GLN A 286 11.43 -4.91 -0.15
C GLN A 286 11.52 -4.16 -1.49
N TYR A 287 12.05 -2.93 -1.50
CA TYR A 287 12.85 -2.47 -2.64
C TYR A 287 14.20 -1.88 -2.25
N PRO A 288 15.26 -2.25 -2.98
CA PRO A 288 15.62 -3.61 -3.42
C PRO A 288 16.41 -4.33 -2.32
N LEU A 289 16.49 -5.66 -2.41
CA LEU A 289 17.65 -6.37 -1.88
C LEU A 289 18.88 -5.96 -2.71
N ILE A 290 19.51 -4.85 -2.32
CA ILE A 290 20.74 -4.34 -2.93
C ILE A 290 21.91 -5.20 -2.44
N ASN A 291 22.63 -5.83 -3.38
CA ASN A 291 23.97 -6.37 -3.12
C ASN A 291 24.86 -5.24 -2.59
N ALA A 292 25.88 -5.55 -1.79
CA ALA A 292 26.77 -4.53 -1.22
C ALA A 292 27.53 -3.65 -2.26
N ASP A 293 27.43 -3.98 -3.55
CA ASP A 293 27.97 -3.22 -4.70
C ASP A 293 26.95 -2.28 -5.39
N GLY A 294 25.69 -2.22 -4.93
CA GLY A 294 24.63 -1.39 -5.52
C GLY A 294 23.73 -2.10 -6.53
N THR A 295 23.93 -3.39 -6.83
CA THR A 295 23.11 -4.14 -7.80
C THR A 295 21.87 -4.78 -7.18
N MET A 296 20.74 -4.78 -7.90
CA MET A 296 19.47 -5.35 -7.39
C MET A 296 19.44 -6.89 -7.49
N LEU A 297 19.07 -7.57 -6.41
CA LEU A 297 18.76 -9.00 -6.41
C LEU A 297 17.33 -9.24 -6.94
N GLY A 298 17.21 -9.60 -8.21
CA GLY A 298 15.94 -9.95 -8.83
C GLY A 298 15.43 -11.34 -8.41
N ASN A 299 14.14 -11.44 -8.08
CA ASN A 299 13.45 -12.69 -7.70
C ASN A 299 13.03 -13.56 -8.91
N GLY A 300 13.89 -13.67 -9.93
CA GLY A 300 13.74 -14.65 -11.02
C GLY A 300 12.60 -14.42 -12.03
N LEU A 301 11.72 -13.42 -11.85
CA LEU A 301 10.63 -13.09 -12.77
C LEU A 301 10.79 -11.66 -13.33
N SER A 302 11.41 -11.59 -14.52
CA SER A 302 11.36 -10.49 -15.50
C SER A 302 11.74 -9.06 -15.08
N PHE A 303 12.85 -8.57 -15.65
CA PHE A 303 13.23 -7.15 -15.74
C PHE A 303 12.31 -6.28 -16.65
N GLU A 304 11.08 -6.73 -16.96
CA GLU A 304 10.20 -6.09 -17.95
C GLU A 304 9.05 -5.26 -17.35
N LEU A 305 8.89 -5.26 -16.01
CA LEU A 305 8.01 -4.34 -15.30
C LEU A 305 8.87 -3.47 -14.38
N GLY A 306 8.79 -2.14 -14.57
CA GLY A 306 9.46 -1.15 -13.72
C GLY A 306 8.75 -0.96 -12.38
N TYR A 307 8.52 -2.06 -11.66
CA TYR A 307 8.01 -2.02 -10.29
C TYR A 307 9.11 -1.53 -9.34
N ASP A 308 8.72 -0.75 -8.33
CA ASP A 308 9.52 -0.34 -7.17
C ASP A 308 8.74 -0.65 -5.89
N GLY A 309 8.41 -1.93 -5.73
CA GLY A 309 7.75 -2.51 -4.56
C GLY A 309 6.31 -2.87 -4.82
N HIS A 310 5.95 -4.11 -4.52
CA HIS A 310 4.56 -4.50 -4.52
C HIS A 310 3.89 -3.91 -3.27
N ASN A 311 3.40 -2.68 -3.40
CA ASN A 311 2.78 -1.88 -2.34
C ASN A 311 1.33 -2.28 -2.01
N GLY A 312 0.92 -3.49 -2.40
CA GLY A 312 -0.45 -4.00 -2.25
C GLY A 312 -0.48 -5.53 -2.17
N TRP A 313 -1.67 -6.10 -2.24
CA TRP A 313 -1.93 -7.53 -2.23
C TRP A 313 -2.68 -7.90 -3.51
N ASP A 314 -2.14 -8.83 -4.28
CA ASP A 314 -2.71 -9.30 -5.53
C ASP A 314 -3.49 -10.58 -5.28
N TYR A 315 -4.76 -10.60 -5.65
CA TYR A 315 -5.63 -11.76 -5.53
C TYR A 315 -6.07 -12.21 -6.93
N ALA A 316 -5.67 -13.42 -7.33
CA ALA A 316 -6.20 -14.02 -8.56
C ALA A 316 -7.72 -14.18 -8.43
N LEU A 317 -8.45 -13.57 -9.35
CA LEU A 317 -9.91 -13.56 -9.37
C LEU A 317 -10.33 -13.64 -10.83
N PRO A 318 -11.27 -14.52 -11.22
CA PRO A 318 -11.80 -14.53 -12.58
C PRO A 318 -12.32 -13.14 -13.00
N ALA A 319 -12.23 -12.80 -14.29
CA ALA A 319 -12.97 -11.69 -14.87
C ALA A 319 -14.45 -11.68 -14.40
N ASP A 320 -15.02 -10.49 -14.28
CA ASP A 320 -16.36 -10.25 -13.75
C ASP A 320 -16.59 -10.63 -12.27
N SER A 321 -15.53 -10.99 -11.51
CA SER A 321 -15.65 -11.18 -10.05
C SER A 321 -16.00 -9.85 -9.35
N PRO A 322 -17.01 -9.82 -8.44
CA PRO A 322 -17.42 -8.62 -7.75
C PRO A 322 -16.42 -8.21 -6.67
N ILE A 323 -16.01 -6.94 -6.71
CA ILE A 323 -15.13 -6.30 -5.72
C ILE A 323 -15.94 -5.41 -4.80
N LEU A 324 -15.72 -5.61 -3.51
CA LEU A 324 -16.47 -4.98 -2.44
C LEU A 324 -15.57 -4.06 -1.62
N ALA A 325 -16.15 -3.03 -1.01
CA ALA A 325 -15.42 -2.14 -0.10
C ALA A 325 -14.97 -2.89 1.16
N VAL A 326 -13.66 -2.88 1.45
CA VAL A 326 -13.10 -3.50 2.67
C VAL A 326 -13.67 -2.88 3.96
N ALA A 327 -14.08 -1.62 3.90
CA ALA A 327 -14.68 -0.90 5.02
C ALA A 327 -15.55 0.25 4.51
N ALA A 328 -16.45 0.74 5.36
CA ALA A 328 -17.25 1.93 5.05
C ALA A 328 -16.35 3.16 4.83
N GLY A 329 -16.77 4.07 3.96
CA GLY A 329 -15.98 5.25 3.62
C GLY A 329 -16.56 6.09 2.49
N THR A 330 -15.79 7.07 2.05
CA THR A 330 -16.13 7.97 0.94
C THR A 330 -15.21 7.71 -0.25
N VAL A 331 -15.77 7.50 -1.45
CA VAL A 331 -14.99 7.32 -2.68
C VAL A 331 -14.27 8.64 -3.04
N LEU A 332 -12.94 8.65 -3.04
CA LEU A 332 -12.13 9.79 -3.50
C LEU A 332 -12.04 9.83 -5.03
N PHE A 333 -11.92 8.66 -5.64
CA PHE A 333 -11.76 8.46 -7.07
C PHE A 333 -12.43 7.16 -7.51
N ALA A 334 -13.05 7.19 -8.68
CA ALA A 334 -13.62 6.02 -9.34
C ALA A 334 -13.60 6.30 -10.85
N GLY A 335 -12.81 5.55 -11.60
CA GLY A 335 -12.61 5.81 -13.02
C GLY A 335 -11.37 5.11 -13.58
N TRP A 336 -10.81 5.68 -14.64
CA TRP A 336 -9.67 5.13 -15.37
C TRP A 336 -8.40 5.93 -15.08
N VAL A 337 -7.24 5.29 -15.02
CA VAL A 337 -5.94 5.97 -14.83
C VAL A 337 -4.98 5.48 -15.90
N ASP A 338 -4.35 6.40 -16.63
CA ASP A 338 -3.21 6.06 -17.49
C ASP A 338 -2.07 5.52 -16.60
N SER A 339 -1.89 4.21 -16.62
CA SER A 339 -0.85 3.53 -15.85
C SER A 339 0.48 3.44 -16.60
N GLY A 340 0.60 3.97 -17.82
CA GLY A 340 1.75 3.78 -18.70
C GLY A 340 1.83 2.39 -19.33
N CYS A 341 0.71 1.63 -19.33
CA CYS A 341 0.61 0.27 -19.84
C CYS A 341 -0.38 0.16 -21.01
N ALA A 342 -0.58 -1.05 -21.56
CA ALA A 342 -1.33 -1.26 -22.80
C ALA A 342 -2.81 -0.82 -22.76
N THR A 343 -3.38 -0.69 -21.56
CA THR A 343 -4.71 -0.13 -21.31
C THR A 343 -4.66 0.80 -20.10
N PRO A 344 -5.55 1.79 -19.98
CA PRO A 344 -5.77 2.48 -18.71
C PRO A 344 -6.28 1.51 -17.64
N ALA A 345 -5.83 1.67 -16.39
CA ALA A 345 -6.29 0.88 -15.27
C ALA A 345 -7.68 1.36 -14.80
N GLY A 346 -8.62 0.44 -14.57
CA GLY A 346 -9.84 0.74 -13.83
C GLY A 346 -9.53 0.76 -12.33
N VAL A 347 -9.83 1.88 -11.67
CA VAL A 347 -9.43 2.12 -10.27
C VAL A 347 -10.58 2.72 -9.46
N VAL A 348 -10.73 2.24 -8.22
CA VAL A 348 -11.53 2.88 -7.17
C VAL A 348 -10.62 3.16 -5.97
N VAL A 349 -10.77 4.33 -5.33
CA VAL A 349 -10.07 4.68 -4.09
C VAL A 349 -11.08 5.15 -3.05
N VAL A 350 -11.11 4.53 -1.88
CA VAL A 350 -12.06 4.82 -0.79
C VAL A 350 -11.31 5.35 0.43
N GLN A 351 -11.66 6.56 0.88
CA GLN A 351 -11.22 7.15 2.14
C GLN A 351 -12.04 6.58 3.30
N HIS A 352 -11.36 5.99 4.27
CA HIS A 352 -11.95 5.50 5.52
C HIS A 352 -11.68 6.49 6.67
N LEU A 353 -12.19 6.17 7.85
CA LEU A 353 -11.86 6.86 9.09
C LEU A 353 -10.36 6.70 9.45
N ASN A 354 -9.91 7.45 10.43
CA ASN A 354 -8.57 7.33 11.04
C ASN A 354 -7.39 7.58 10.08
N GLY A 355 -7.69 8.16 8.90
CA GLY A 355 -6.73 8.48 7.84
C GLY A 355 -6.30 7.30 6.97
N TYR A 356 -7.01 6.18 7.03
CA TYR A 356 -6.80 5.07 6.10
C TYR A 356 -7.53 5.32 4.77
N ARG A 357 -6.96 4.85 3.67
CA ARG A 357 -7.67 4.67 2.39
C ARG A 357 -7.30 3.33 1.76
N SER A 358 -8.23 2.73 1.04
CA SER A 358 -8.01 1.54 0.21
C SER A 358 -8.07 1.91 -1.26
N ALA A 359 -7.26 1.26 -2.09
CA ALA A 359 -7.29 1.41 -3.55
C ALA A 359 -7.41 0.03 -4.23
N TYR A 360 -8.33 -0.07 -5.17
CA TYR A 360 -8.70 -1.29 -5.89
C TYR A 360 -8.38 -1.07 -7.37
N TRP A 361 -7.49 -1.88 -7.91
CA TRP A 361 -6.92 -1.71 -9.25
C TRP A 361 -7.31 -2.86 -10.18
N HIS A 362 -7.01 -2.68 -11.47
CA HIS A 362 -7.25 -3.65 -12.56
C HIS A 362 -8.73 -4.01 -12.78
N LEU A 363 -9.65 -3.14 -12.32
CA LEU A 363 -11.09 -3.34 -12.51
C LEU A 363 -11.45 -3.28 -14.01
N GLY A 364 -12.26 -4.23 -14.47
CA GLY A 364 -12.86 -4.23 -15.80
C GLY A 364 -14.12 -3.37 -15.87
N ARG A 365 -14.80 -3.18 -14.73
CA ARG A 365 -15.95 -2.28 -14.57
C ARG A 365 -15.90 -1.55 -13.24
N VAL A 366 -16.28 -0.28 -13.23
CA VAL A 366 -16.41 0.56 -12.03
C VAL A 366 -17.90 0.92 -11.87
N ASP A 367 -18.48 0.57 -10.73
CA ASP A 367 -19.93 0.69 -10.46
C ASP A 367 -20.26 1.82 -9.45
N VAL A 368 -19.26 2.57 -8.99
CA VAL A 368 -19.37 3.70 -8.05
C VAL A 368 -18.79 4.99 -8.62
N GLN A 369 -19.05 6.12 -7.95
CA GLN A 369 -18.56 7.44 -8.36
C GLN A 369 -17.86 8.19 -7.22
N ALA A 370 -16.92 9.09 -7.54
CA ALA A 370 -16.30 9.98 -6.56
C ALA A 370 -17.36 10.76 -5.76
N GLY A 371 -17.12 10.94 -4.46
CA GLY A 371 -18.06 11.55 -3.49
C GLY A 371 -19.14 10.60 -2.95
N GLN A 372 -19.31 9.39 -3.50
CA GLN A 372 -20.23 8.39 -2.97
C GLN A 372 -19.79 7.93 -1.57
N GLN A 373 -20.73 7.82 -0.64
CA GLN A 373 -20.54 7.06 0.60
C GLN A 373 -20.83 5.59 0.31
N VAL A 374 -19.92 4.71 0.69
CA VAL A 374 -20.06 3.25 0.56
C VAL A 374 -20.07 2.60 1.93
N ALA A 375 -20.92 1.59 2.12
CA ALA A 375 -20.88 0.71 3.28
C ALA A 375 -19.74 -0.31 3.16
N GLN A 376 -19.37 -0.95 4.28
CA GLN A 376 -18.53 -2.15 4.24
C GLN A 376 -19.25 -3.25 3.44
N SER A 377 -18.50 -3.99 2.63
CA SER A 377 -19.00 -5.01 1.70
C SER A 377 -19.95 -4.49 0.59
N GLU A 378 -20.04 -3.17 0.36
CA GLU A 378 -20.77 -2.61 -0.79
C GLU A 378 -19.99 -2.82 -2.10
N LEU A 379 -20.69 -3.12 -3.19
CA LEU A 379 -20.09 -3.34 -4.52
C LEU A 379 -19.44 -2.07 -5.08
N LEU A 380 -18.17 -2.17 -5.46
CA LEU A 380 -17.39 -1.09 -6.08
C LEU A 380 -17.26 -1.24 -7.61
N GLY A 381 -17.29 -2.47 -8.11
CA GLY A 381 -17.03 -2.80 -9.50
C GLY A 381 -16.70 -4.27 -9.70
N LEU A 382 -16.25 -4.65 -10.89
CA LEU A 382 -15.82 -6.00 -11.23
C LEU A 382 -14.37 -6.07 -11.73
N ILE A 383 -13.73 -7.22 -11.54
CA ILE A 383 -12.40 -7.53 -12.03
C ILE A 383 -12.31 -7.64 -13.55
N GLY A 384 -11.14 -7.27 -14.08
CA GLY A 384 -10.70 -7.57 -15.43
C GLY A 384 -9.18 -7.50 -15.54
N GLN A 385 -8.70 -7.16 -16.73
CA GLN A 385 -7.29 -7.19 -17.11
C GLN A 385 -6.81 -5.78 -17.56
N THR A 386 -7.11 -4.76 -16.75
CA THR A 386 -6.90 -3.35 -17.14
C THR A 386 -5.63 -2.78 -16.51
N GLY A 387 -4.97 -1.81 -17.14
CA GLY A 387 -3.69 -1.29 -16.65
C GLY A 387 -2.51 -2.22 -16.90
N CYS A 388 -1.60 -2.29 -15.91
CA CYS A 388 -0.39 -3.11 -15.95
C CYS A 388 -0.65 -4.55 -15.46
N SER A 389 -1.67 -5.21 -16.04
CA SER A 389 -2.12 -6.55 -15.62
C SER A 389 -1.85 -7.61 -16.69
N VAL A 390 -1.32 -8.76 -16.28
CA VAL A 390 -1.03 -9.91 -17.18
C VAL A 390 -2.18 -10.92 -17.20
N ASN A 391 -2.90 -11.10 -16.09
CA ASN A 391 -4.06 -11.99 -15.94
C ASN A 391 -5.09 -11.32 -15.03
N ASP A 392 -6.36 -11.76 -15.05
CA ASP A 392 -7.39 -11.22 -14.14
C ASP A 392 -6.99 -11.37 -12.66
N HIS A 393 -6.88 -10.24 -11.95
CA HIS A 393 -6.60 -10.18 -10.51
C HIS A 393 -7.05 -8.84 -9.93
N LEU A 394 -7.30 -8.80 -8.62
CA LEU A 394 -7.40 -7.56 -7.84
C LEU A 394 -6.02 -7.21 -7.32
N HIS A 395 -5.51 -6.01 -7.60
CA HIS A 395 -4.46 -5.40 -6.77
C HIS A 395 -5.12 -4.48 -5.74
N LEU A 396 -4.91 -4.79 -4.45
CA LEU A 396 -5.43 -4.03 -3.31
C LEU A 396 -4.29 -3.38 -2.51
N SER A 397 -4.17 -2.06 -2.53
CA SER A 397 -3.25 -1.32 -1.67
C SER A 397 -3.98 -0.56 -0.57
N ILE A 398 -3.36 -0.50 0.62
CA ILE A 398 -3.87 0.19 1.80
C ILE A 398 -2.86 1.25 2.21
N GLN A 399 -3.34 2.45 2.51
CA GLN A 399 -2.49 3.59 2.86
C GLN A 399 -3.02 4.29 4.11
N ARG A 400 -2.12 4.75 4.99
CA ARG A 400 -2.42 5.60 6.13
C ARG A 400 -1.75 6.96 5.94
N LEU A 401 -2.55 8.03 5.93
CA LEU A 401 -2.07 9.41 5.69
C LEU A 401 -1.26 9.52 4.39
N GLY A 402 -1.67 8.77 3.36
CA GLY A 402 -1.04 8.72 2.06
C GLY A 402 0.26 7.93 1.96
N ARG A 403 0.75 7.31 3.03
CA ARG A 403 1.86 6.35 3.01
C ARG A 403 1.32 4.92 3.02
N ASP A 404 1.90 4.01 2.24
CA ASP A 404 1.38 2.64 2.16
C ASP A 404 1.53 1.90 3.50
N VAL A 405 0.71 0.87 3.74
CA VAL A 405 0.68 0.06 4.96
C VAL A 405 0.45 -1.39 4.57
N ASN A 406 1.28 -2.32 5.04
CA ASN A 406 0.95 -3.73 4.95
C ASN A 406 -0.20 -4.07 5.94
N PRO A 407 -1.38 -4.51 5.46
CA PRO A 407 -2.56 -4.77 6.30
C PRO A 407 -2.48 -6.08 7.11
N ALA A 408 -1.43 -6.89 6.93
CA ALA A 408 -1.16 -8.09 7.73
C ALA A 408 -0.14 -7.85 8.88
N GLY A 409 0.25 -6.60 9.14
CA GLY A 409 1.18 -6.29 10.21
C GLY A 409 2.64 -6.70 9.92
N TRP A 410 3.42 -6.83 10.99
CA TRP A 410 4.83 -7.19 10.95
C TRP A 410 5.18 -8.06 12.15
N CYS A 411 5.43 -9.35 11.91
CA CYS A 411 5.51 -10.38 12.95
C CYS A 411 6.96 -10.78 13.29
N SER A 412 7.90 -9.82 13.31
CA SER A 412 9.32 -10.08 13.55
C SER A 412 9.85 -9.36 14.80
N THR A 413 10.91 -9.91 15.39
CA THR A 413 11.70 -9.24 16.45
C THR A 413 12.58 -8.11 15.90
N LEU A 414 12.78 -8.05 14.58
CA LEU A 414 13.42 -6.92 13.91
C LEU A 414 12.45 -5.74 13.78
N PRO A 415 12.93 -4.49 13.72
CA PRO A 415 12.09 -3.33 13.40
C PRO A 415 11.35 -3.52 12.08
N ASP A 416 10.12 -3.00 12.00
CA ASP A 416 9.34 -2.94 10.76
C ASP A 416 10.10 -2.08 9.73
N PRO A 417 10.59 -2.65 8.62
CA PRO A 417 11.37 -1.92 7.62
C PRO A 417 10.53 -0.81 6.97
N TRP A 418 9.21 -1.00 6.86
CA TRP A 418 8.32 -0.03 6.23
C TRP A 418 7.96 1.13 7.16
N ALA A 419 7.98 0.92 8.48
CA ALA A 419 7.92 2.01 9.45
C ALA A 419 9.15 2.94 9.39
N ALA A 420 10.30 2.43 8.94
CA ALA A 420 11.52 3.22 8.71
C ALA A 420 11.59 3.82 7.29
N HIS A 421 10.79 3.30 6.34
CA HIS A 421 10.82 3.72 4.94
C HIS A 421 10.19 5.12 4.74
N PRO A 422 10.74 5.99 3.87
CA PRO A 422 10.19 7.31 3.59
C PRO A 422 8.72 7.29 3.16
N ALA A 423 8.40 6.41 2.22
CA ALA A 423 7.05 6.24 1.68
C ALA A 423 6.10 5.45 2.59
N GLY A 424 6.63 4.85 3.65
CA GLY A 424 5.93 3.84 4.43
C GLY A 424 5.35 4.34 5.73
N ALA A 425 4.20 3.80 6.11
CA ALA A 425 3.66 3.88 7.45
C ALA A 425 3.76 2.50 8.11
N SER A 426 3.82 2.47 9.44
CA SER A 426 3.98 1.21 10.17
C SER A 426 2.92 0.19 9.77
N SER A 427 3.38 -1.02 9.45
CA SER A 427 2.57 -2.19 9.19
C SER A 427 1.60 -2.43 10.36
N ARG A 428 0.36 -2.80 10.04
CA ARG A 428 -0.71 -3.02 11.03
C ARG A 428 -1.58 -4.18 10.61
N TRP A 429 -2.02 -4.99 11.57
CA TRP A 429 -3.10 -5.93 11.32
C TRP A 429 -4.42 -5.15 11.20
N LEU A 430 -5.08 -5.21 10.05
CA LEU A 430 -6.28 -4.41 9.77
C LEU A 430 -7.55 -5.25 9.53
N TRP A 431 -7.42 -6.57 9.37
CA TRP A 431 -8.51 -7.47 9.02
C TRP A 431 -9.35 -7.90 10.23
N LEU A 432 -10.67 -7.76 10.11
CA LEU A 432 -11.69 -8.19 11.08
C LEU A 432 -12.07 -9.67 10.89
N ASP A 433 -12.06 -10.15 9.65
CA ASP A 433 -12.58 -11.46 9.24
C ASP A 433 -11.49 -12.54 9.07
N GLN A 434 -10.23 -12.18 9.33
CA GLN A 434 -9.06 -13.05 9.29
C GLN A 434 -8.38 -13.06 10.68
N VAL A 435 -7.66 -14.14 11.00
CA VAL A 435 -6.91 -14.23 12.27
C VAL A 435 -5.53 -13.57 12.14
N ASP A 436 -5.20 -12.69 13.08
CA ASP A 436 -3.92 -11.99 13.17
C ASP A 436 -2.74 -12.96 13.21
N SER A 437 -1.94 -13.00 12.13
CA SER A 437 -0.75 -13.84 12.01
C SER A 437 0.37 -13.46 12.98
N CYS A 438 0.39 -12.22 13.48
CA CYS A 438 1.36 -11.75 14.47
C CYS A 438 0.87 -11.97 15.91
N ASN A 439 -0.44 -11.79 16.15
CA ASN A 439 -1.08 -11.92 17.46
C ASN A 439 -2.19 -12.97 17.43
N GLN A 440 -1.81 -14.22 17.15
CA GLN A 440 -2.75 -15.36 17.21
C GLN A 440 -3.48 -15.36 18.57
N PRO A 441 -4.79 -15.67 18.61
CA PRO A 441 -5.55 -15.76 19.85
C PRO A 441 -4.86 -16.66 20.86
N ALA A 442 -4.86 -16.27 22.14
CA ALA A 442 -4.24 -17.05 23.21
C ALA A 442 -4.79 -18.50 23.17
N MET A 443 -3.91 -19.50 23.33
CA MET A 443 -4.26 -20.91 23.03
C MET A 443 -5.48 -21.47 23.79
N SER A 444 -5.89 -20.84 24.89
CA SER A 444 -7.15 -21.18 25.58
C SER A 444 -8.41 -20.89 24.74
N SER A 445 -8.35 -19.94 23.82
CA SER A 445 -9.46 -19.49 22.95
C SER A 445 -9.42 -20.09 21.54
N LEU A 446 -8.43 -20.94 21.28
CA LEU A 446 -8.25 -21.73 20.07
C LEU A 446 -8.64 -23.18 20.39
N ALA A 447 -9.29 -23.86 19.45
CA ALA A 447 -9.63 -25.28 19.58
C ALA A 447 -9.34 -25.96 18.23
N ASP A 448 -8.29 -26.77 18.21
CA ASP A 448 -7.77 -27.43 17.02
C ASP A 448 -8.39 -28.82 16.82
N ASP A 449 -8.29 -29.42 15.63
CA ASP A 449 -8.77 -30.79 15.42
C ASP A 449 -8.02 -31.78 16.34
N SER A 450 -6.70 -31.61 16.46
CA SER A 450 -5.82 -32.50 17.21
C SER A 450 -5.97 -32.42 18.73
N ASP A 451 -6.81 -31.52 19.26
CA ASP A 451 -6.83 -31.12 20.67
C ASP A 451 -8.01 -31.75 21.46
N PRO A 452 -7.79 -32.89 22.16
CA PRO A 452 -8.88 -33.68 22.75
C PRO A 452 -9.52 -33.02 23.99
N ALA A 453 -8.90 -31.97 24.53
CA ALA A 453 -9.41 -31.22 25.68
C ALA A 453 -10.55 -30.25 25.29
N THR A 454 -10.53 -29.76 24.06
CA THR A 454 -11.48 -28.76 23.54
C THR A 454 -12.36 -29.34 22.43
N THR A 455 -11.91 -30.36 21.70
CA THR A 455 -12.59 -30.87 20.50
C THR A 455 -13.15 -32.29 20.67
N THR A 456 -14.34 -32.57 20.12
CA THR A 456 -14.98 -33.90 20.16
C THR A 456 -15.67 -34.25 18.85
N ARG A 457 -15.49 -35.49 18.37
CA ARG A 457 -16.22 -36.07 17.22
C ARG A 457 -17.42 -36.89 17.66
N TYR A 458 -18.49 -36.80 16.87
CA TYR A 458 -19.66 -37.66 16.92
C TYR A 458 -19.95 -38.23 15.54
N GLY A 459 -20.59 -39.41 15.50
CA GLY A 459 -20.85 -40.15 14.26
C GLY A 459 -19.67 -41.00 13.78
N SER A 460 -19.89 -41.78 12.73
CA SER A 460 -18.91 -42.66 12.09
C SER A 460 -18.44 -42.10 10.75
N GLY A 461 -17.36 -42.65 10.19
CA GLY A 461 -16.83 -42.21 8.90
C GLY A 461 -16.04 -40.89 8.96
N TRP A 462 -15.41 -40.61 10.10
CA TRP A 462 -14.38 -39.58 10.20
C TRP A 462 -13.04 -40.12 9.70
N GLN A 463 -12.38 -39.37 8.81
CA GLN A 463 -10.99 -39.59 8.40
C GLN A 463 -10.11 -38.44 8.92
N ILE A 464 -8.81 -38.68 9.07
CA ILE A 464 -7.79 -37.66 9.39
C ILE A 464 -6.88 -37.54 8.19
N ASP A 465 -6.60 -36.31 7.75
CA ASP A 465 -5.69 -36.01 6.64
C ASP A 465 -4.76 -34.85 7.05
N SER A 466 -3.50 -34.91 6.60
CA SER A 466 -2.39 -34.06 7.04
C SER A 466 -1.94 -33.02 6.01
N ALA A 467 -2.61 -32.92 4.87
CA ALA A 467 -2.19 -32.01 3.78
C ALA A 467 -2.76 -30.58 3.93
N GLY A 468 -1.91 -29.60 4.29
CA GLY A 468 -2.18 -28.16 4.06
C GLY A 468 -3.19 -27.49 5.01
N ASN A 469 -3.06 -27.74 6.31
CA ASN A 469 -4.07 -27.42 7.34
C ASN A 469 -3.49 -26.58 8.47
N PHE A 470 -4.36 -25.94 9.26
CA PHE A 470 -3.90 -25.27 10.47
C PHE A 470 -3.39 -26.32 11.47
N ASN A 471 -2.27 -26.05 12.13
CA ASN A 471 -1.59 -26.97 13.07
C ASN A 471 -1.26 -28.41 12.56
N GLY A 472 -1.49 -28.73 11.28
CA GLY A 472 -0.98 -29.91 10.59
C GLY A 472 -1.98 -31.00 10.21
N SER A 473 -3.17 -31.06 10.83
CA SER A 473 -4.22 -32.02 10.46
C SER A 473 -5.58 -31.36 10.31
N HIS A 474 -6.50 -32.08 9.67
CA HIS A 474 -7.93 -31.83 9.77
C HIS A 474 -8.69 -33.16 9.70
N TRP A 475 -9.98 -33.10 9.99
CA TRP A 475 -10.90 -34.23 9.85
C TRP A 475 -11.90 -34.04 8.71
N THR A 476 -12.26 -35.13 8.04
CA THR A 476 -13.32 -35.14 7.01
C THR A 476 -14.39 -36.18 7.30
N SER A 477 -15.66 -35.88 6.97
CA SER A 477 -16.77 -36.83 7.07
C SER A 477 -17.94 -36.48 6.15
N THR A 478 -18.72 -37.48 5.75
CA THR A 478 -19.94 -37.33 4.92
C THR A 478 -21.26 -37.36 5.72
N GLY A 479 -21.16 -37.30 7.05
CA GLY A 479 -22.32 -37.33 7.97
C GLY A 479 -21.99 -37.17 9.46
N GLY A 480 -20.72 -36.97 9.82
CA GLY A 480 -20.27 -36.73 11.19
C GLY A 480 -20.61 -35.33 11.73
N GLN A 481 -20.40 -35.17 13.04
CA GLN A 481 -20.48 -33.87 13.72
C GLN A 481 -19.24 -33.64 14.57
N THR A 482 -18.73 -32.41 14.58
CA THR A 482 -17.63 -31.96 15.45
C THR A 482 -18.18 -30.96 16.46
N LEU A 483 -17.62 -30.94 17.67
CA LEU A 483 -17.93 -29.97 18.70
C LEU A 483 -16.65 -29.44 19.33
N TRP A 484 -16.38 -28.16 19.10
CA TRP A 484 -15.32 -27.41 19.78
C TRP A 484 -15.88 -26.70 21.02
N ARG A 485 -15.04 -26.62 22.06
CA ARG A 485 -15.32 -26.01 23.37
C ARG A 485 -14.15 -25.09 23.80
N PRO A 486 -13.86 -24.01 23.04
CA PRO A 486 -12.87 -23.02 23.43
C PRO A 486 -13.19 -22.43 24.81
N TRP A 487 -12.16 -22.03 25.55
CA TRP A 487 -12.30 -21.47 26.89
C TRP A 487 -12.44 -19.95 26.84
N ILE A 488 -13.61 -19.46 27.25
CA ILE A 488 -13.88 -18.03 27.38
C ILE A 488 -13.41 -17.55 28.76
N ALA A 489 -12.39 -16.69 28.81
CA ALA A 489 -11.78 -16.29 30.08
C ALA A 489 -12.61 -15.26 30.87
N GLN A 490 -13.36 -14.39 30.19
CA GLN A 490 -14.14 -13.29 30.78
C GLN A 490 -15.45 -13.10 30.00
N ALA A 491 -16.47 -12.52 30.63
CA ALA A 491 -17.71 -12.19 29.94
C ALA A 491 -17.44 -11.08 28.91
N GLY A 492 -17.98 -11.21 27.69
CA GLY A 492 -17.69 -10.21 26.66
C GLY A 492 -18.23 -10.55 25.28
N ARG A 493 -17.98 -9.63 24.36
CA ARG A 493 -18.24 -9.84 22.94
C ARG A 493 -17.01 -10.47 22.29
N TYR A 494 -17.21 -11.58 21.58
CA TYR A 494 -16.15 -12.28 20.86
C TYR A 494 -16.56 -12.54 19.41
N ARG A 495 -15.59 -12.48 18.50
CA ARG A 495 -15.73 -12.99 17.14
C ARG A 495 -15.39 -14.47 17.11
N VAL A 496 -16.27 -15.26 16.53
CA VAL A 496 -16.02 -16.68 16.26
C VAL A 496 -15.49 -16.82 14.83
N MET A 497 -14.35 -17.48 14.68
CA MET A 497 -13.74 -17.79 13.40
C MET A 497 -13.51 -19.29 13.26
N VAL A 498 -13.58 -19.78 12.02
CA VAL A 498 -13.24 -21.16 11.64
C VAL A 498 -12.14 -21.16 10.60
N PHE A 499 -11.16 -22.04 10.74
CA PHE A 499 -10.23 -22.32 9.65
C PHE A 499 -10.81 -23.39 8.75
N ILE A 500 -10.81 -23.12 7.45
CA ILE A 500 -11.25 -24.08 6.44
C ILE A 500 -10.00 -24.65 5.76
N PRO A 501 -9.76 -25.98 5.77
CA PRO A 501 -8.63 -26.62 5.12
C PRO A 501 -8.37 -26.16 3.66
N ASN A 502 -7.11 -26.03 3.26
CA ASN A 502 -6.75 -25.66 1.87
C ASN A 502 -7.20 -26.74 0.85
N VAL A 503 -7.31 -27.97 1.32
CA VAL A 503 -7.81 -29.12 0.57
C VAL A 503 -9.36 -29.19 0.51
N ALA A 504 -10.09 -28.29 1.17
CA ALA A 504 -11.56 -28.27 1.22
C ALA A 504 -12.25 -27.90 -0.10
N THR A 505 -11.53 -27.73 -1.23
CA THR A 505 -12.12 -27.46 -2.56
C THR A 505 -13.09 -28.54 -3.07
N LYS A 506 -13.17 -29.70 -2.38
CA LYS A 506 -14.15 -30.78 -2.62
C LYS A 506 -15.25 -30.86 -1.55
N ALA A 507 -15.31 -29.90 -0.64
CA ALA A 507 -16.31 -29.83 0.42
C ALA A 507 -17.68 -29.42 -0.10
N GLY A 508 -18.73 -29.83 0.60
CA GLY A 508 -20.08 -29.33 0.40
C GLY A 508 -20.42 -28.17 1.34
N THR A 509 -21.73 -27.93 1.46
CA THR A 509 -22.30 -27.01 2.44
C THR A 509 -22.30 -27.64 3.84
N ALA A 510 -21.90 -26.88 4.86
CA ALA A 510 -21.84 -27.32 6.24
C ALA A 510 -22.56 -26.34 7.19
N HIS A 511 -23.17 -26.86 8.25
CA HIS A 511 -23.92 -26.06 9.23
C HIS A 511 -23.10 -25.89 10.51
N TYR A 512 -22.74 -24.64 10.82
CA TYR A 512 -22.08 -24.23 12.05
C TYR A 512 -23.12 -23.73 13.05
N ARG A 513 -23.23 -24.39 14.20
CA ARG A 513 -24.10 -24.01 15.32
C ARG A 513 -23.26 -23.43 16.44
N ILE A 514 -23.53 -22.19 16.80
CA ILE A 514 -22.81 -21.45 17.85
C ILE A 514 -23.77 -21.26 19.01
N ALA A 515 -23.49 -21.87 20.16
CA ALA A 515 -24.17 -21.55 21.40
C ALA A 515 -23.47 -20.36 22.08
N HIS A 516 -24.21 -19.30 22.34
CA HIS A 516 -23.77 -18.04 22.95
C HIS A 516 -24.77 -17.64 24.05
N SER A 517 -24.52 -16.57 24.81
CA SER A 517 -25.36 -16.23 25.97
C SER A 517 -26.83 -15.96 25.62
N ASP A 518 -27.10 -15.41 24.42
CA ASP A 518 -28.46 -15.13 23.94
C ASP A 518 -29.17 -16.35 23.31
N GLY A 519 -28.51 -17.50 23.17
CA GLY A 519 -29.11 -18.73 22.62
C GLY A 519 -28.20 -19.50 21.66
N MET A 520 -28.75 -19.91 20.52
CA MET A 520 -28.02 -20.63 19.48
C MET A 520 -28.25 -19.99 18.12
N SER A 521 -27.15 -19.67 17.42
CA SER A 521 -27.15 -19.25 16.01
C SER A 521 -26.73 -20.41 15.12
N GLU A 522 -27.30 -20.51 13.91
CA GLU A 522 -26.84 -21.44 12.87
C GLU A 522 -26.40 -20.66 11.63
N ILE A 523 -25.19 -20.96 11.14
CA ILE A 523 -24.55 -20.33 9.98
C ILE A 523 -24.23 -21.42 8.97
N VAL A 524 -24.64 -21.22 7.73
CA VAL A 524 -24.54 -22.21 6.65
C VAL A 524 -23.48 -21.75 5.65
N ILE A 525 -22.37 -22.50 5.55
CA ILE A 525 -21.19 -22.13 4.77
C ILE A 525 -20.90 -23.19 3.69
N GLU A 526 -20.61 -22.75 2.47
CA GLU A 526 -20.10 -23.60 1.40
C GLU A 526 -18.57 -23.68 1.50
N GLN A 527 -18.05 -24.68 2.21
CA GLN A 527 -16.65 -24.70 2.64
C GLN A 527 -15.65 -24.67 1.47
N ALA A 528 -16.00 -25.21 0.30
CA ALA A 528 -15.15 -25.18 -0.89
C ALA A 528 -14.83 -23.76 -1.39
N LYS A 529 -15.66 -22.77 -1.06
CA LYS A 529 -15.43 -21.35 -1.37
C LYS A 529 -14.50 -20.65 -0.39
N HIS A 530 -14.07 -21.32 0.69
CA HIS A 530 -13.29 -20.70 1.77
C HIS A 530 -11.96 -21.42 2.07
N ALA A 531 -11.52 -22.30 1.17
CA ALA A 531 -10.39 -23.19 1.38
C ALA A 531 -9.06 -22.45 1.70
N GLY A 532 -8.40 -22.88 2.76
CA GLY A 532 -7.10 -22.42 3.23
C GLY A 532 -7.13 -21.16 4.09
N SER A 533 -8.30 -20.59 4.37
CA SER A 533 -8.45 -19.32 5.09
C SER A 533 -9.23 -19.46 6.39
N TRP A 534 -8.99 -18.52 7.31
CA TRP A 534 -9.91 -18.24 8.40
C TRP A 534 -11.14 -17.50 7.88
N LEU A 535 -12.31 -17.84 8.43
CA LEU A 535 -13.60 -17.25 8.09
C LEU A 535 -14.33 -16.87 9.37
N SER A 536 -14.78 -15.62 9.48
CA SER A 536 -15.68 -15.20 10.56
C SER A 536 -17.07 -15.83 10.40
N LEU A 537 -17.55 -16.46 11.47
CA LEU A 537 -18.92 -16.96 11.62
C LEU A 537 -19.84 -15.94 12.33
N GLY A 538 -19.29 -14.80 12.78
CA GLY A 538 -20.03 -13.72 13.42
C GLY A 538 -19.52 -13.32 14.81
N ASP A 539 -20.15 -12.28 15.36
CA ASP A 539 -19.81 -11.69 16.66
C ASP A 539 -20.91 -11.97 17.68
N PHE A 540 -20.57 -12.62 18.80
CA PHE A 540 -21.53 -13.08 19.79
C PHE A 540 -21.10 -12.68 21.21
N TRP A 541 -22.06 -12.56 22.13
CA TRP A 541 -21.76 -12.40 23.55
C TRP A 541 -21.59 -13.77 24.22
N PHE A 542 -20.54 -13.93 25.01
CA PHE A 542 -20.29 -15.14 25.78
C PHE A 542 -20.05 -14.82 27.25
N ASP A 543 -20.53 -15.72 28.11
CA ASP A 543 -20.18 -15.80 29.53
C ASP A 543 -18.91 -16.66 29.73
N PRO A 544 -18.20 -16.52 30.87
CA PRO A 544 -16.96 -17.25 31.13
C PRO A 544 -17.12 -18.78 31.16
N GLY A 545 -16.06 -19.48 30.77
CA GLY A 545 -15.95 -20.94 30.75
C GLY A 545 -16.14 -21.55 29.35
N GLN A 546 -16.48 -22.84 29.30
CA GLN A 546 -16.70 -23.60 28.04
C GLN A 546 -18.16 -23.56 27.57
N ILE A 547 -18.85 -22.44 27.80
CA ILE A 547 -20.26 -22.28 27.43
C ILE A 547 -20.40 -22.07 25.91
N GLY A 548 -19.38 -21.48 25.28
CA GLY A 548 -19.22 -21.39 23.82
C GLY A 548 -19.05 -22.76 23.18
N ARG A 549 -20.18 -23.41 22.87
CA ARG A 549 -20.21 -24.66 22.09
C ARG A 549 -20.36 -24.32 20.62
N ILE A 550 -19.31 -24.58 19.85
CA ILE A 550 -19.34 -24.41 18.40
C ILE A 550 -19.39 -25.82 17.82
N GLY A 551 -20.58 -26.20 17.34
CA GLY A 551 -20.83 -27.49 16.70
C GLY A 551 -20.84 -27.34 15.19
N LEU A 552 -20.12 -28.20 14.47
CA LEU A 552 -20.25 -28.36 13.03
C LEU A 552 -20.98 -29.67 12.75
N SER A 553 -22.06 -29.60 11.98
CA SER A 553 -22.75 -30.79 11.48
C SER A 553 -22.72 -30.83 9.97
N ALA A 554 -22.29 -31.97 9.42
CA ALA A 554 -22.39 -32.25 8.01
C ALA A 554 -23.86 -32.34 7.55
N ILE A 555 -24.18 -31.81 6.37
CA ILE A 555 -25.43 -32.17 5.70
C ILE A 555 -25.27 -33.64 5.25
N PRO A 556 -26.22 -34.54 5.54
CA PRO A 556 -26.13 -35.95 5.13
C PRO A 556 -25.85 -36.10 3.64
N GLY A 557 -24.75 -36.78 3.29
CA GLY A 557 -24.32 -36.99 1.91
C GLY A 557 -23.40 -35.91 1.33
N THR A 558 -23.07 -34.86 2.09
CA THR A 558 -22.04 -33.86 1.71
C THR A 558 -20.75 -34.06 2.50
N LEU A 559 -19.60 -33.84 1.87
CA LEU A 559 -18.31 -33.93 2.55
C LEU A 559 -18.06 -32.63 3.35
N THR A 560 -17.89 -32.76 4.66
CA THR A 560 -17.61 -31.67 5.59
C THR A 560 -16.23 -31.82 6.19
N TRP A 561 -15.54 -30.69 6.36
CA TRP A 561 -14.16 -30.59 6.80
C TRP A 561 -14.12 -29.85 8.14
N ALA A 562 -13.33 -30.33 9.09
CA ALA A 562 -13.24 -29.81 10.45
C ALA A 562 -11.76 -29.69 10.85
N ASP A 563 -11.31 -28.47 11.10
CA ASP A 563 -9.94 -28.12 11.47
C ASP A 563 -10.03 -27.31 12.79
N ALA A 564 -9.56 -26.07 12.81
CA ALA A 564 -9.56 -25.21 13.98
C ALA A 564 -10.74 -24.22 14.07
N ILE A 565 -11.09 -23.88 15.32
CA ILE A 565 -11.97 -22.77 15.72
C ILE A 565 -11.17 -21.80 16.59
N ALA A 566 -11.35 -20.50 16.37
CA ALA A 566 -10.77 -19.43 17.18
C ALA A 566 -11.87 -18.49 17.69
N VAL A 567 -11.75 -18.01 18.93
CA VAL A 567 -12.70 -17.08 19.55
C VAL A 567 -11.98 -15.84 20.08
N GLN A 568 -11.98 -14.77 19.28
CA GLN A 568 -11.20 -13.55 19.54
C GLN A 568 -12.01 -12.52 20.31
N SER A 569 -11.45 -11.97 21.40
CA SER A 569 -12.10 -10.88 22.16
C SER A 569 -12.24 -9.63 21.32
N LEU A 570 -13.40 -8.98 21.40
CA LEU A 570 -13.68 -7.66 20.80
C LEU A 570 -13.81 -6.54 21.86
N ASN A 571 -13.59 -6.88 23.13
CA ASN A 571 -13.55 -5.95 24.27
C ASN A 571 -12.17 -5.27 24.39
#